data_AF-A0A0R3RM57-F1
#
_entry.id   AF-A0A0R3RM57-F1
#
_cell.length_a   1.000
_cell.length_b   1.000
_cell.length_c   1.000
_cell.angle_alpha   90.00
_cell.angle_beta   90.00
_cell.angle_gamma   90.00
#
_symmetry.space_group_name_H-M   'P 1'
#
loop_
_entity.id
_entity.type
_entity.pdbx_description
1 polymer ?
#
loop_
_entity_poly.entity_id
_entity_poly.type
_entity_poly.pdbx_seq_one_letter_code
_entity_poly.pdbx_strand_id
1 'polypeptide(L)'
;VHEAVGKYWAAIVCKFADLPILPLNITDLALSIVHIYIPPIKQSLKKLKYYEEILCDAKQQLNYLFNVSMEFLEYAKKFENIIRHTLANHVINLYDVKNFSWINDRLVGIERCFINPRGIPEEPTKRHLLFSVSNKNKYRFTTMGTIHDAVRFTFVLSINKLHLEV
;
A
#
# COMPACT_ATOMS: atom_id res chain seq x y z
N VAL A 1 -12.25 0.94 30.41
CA VAL A 1 -11.48 1.12 29.14
C VAL A 1 -10.39 0.06 28.98
N HIS A 2 -9.51 -0.16 29.97
CA HIS A 2 -8.44 -1.17 29.88
C HIS A 2 -8.96 -2.60 29.61
N GLU A 3 -10.04 -3.02 30.25
CA GLU A 3 -10.63 -4.34 30.03
C GLU A 3 -11.12 -4.52 28.58
N ALA A 4 -11.81 -3.53 28.02
CA ALA A 4 -12.30 -3.57 26.65
C ALA A 4 -11.14 -3.64 25.64
N VAL A 5 -10.08 -2.86 25.87
CA VAL A 5 -8.86 -2.88 25.04
C VAL A 5 -8.16 -4.24 25.13
N GLY A 6 -8.05 -4.80 26.34
CA GLY A 6 -7.46 -6.13 26.54
C GLY A 6 -8.25 -7.22 25.83
N LYS A 7 -9.59 -7.23 25.96
CA LYS A 7 -10.48 -8.16 25.25
C LYS A 7 -10.36 -8.03 23.74
N TYR A 8 -10.26 -6.81 23.22
CA TYR A 8 -10.10 -6.56 21.78
C TYR A 8 -8.78 -7.12 21.24
N TRP A 9 -7.66 -6.82 21.90
CA TRP A 9 -6.35 -7.35 21.49
C TRP A 9 -6.28 -8.87 21.59
N ALA A 10 -6.80 -9.44 22.68
CA ALA A 10 -6.86 -10.90 22.83
C ALA A 10 -7.66 -11.55 21.69
N ALA A 11 -8.83 -10.99 21.35
CA ALA A 11 -9.65 -11.50 20.25
C ALA A 11 -8.94 -11.43 18.89
N ILE A 12 -8.17 -10.37 18.62
CA ILE A 12 -7.35 -10.29 17.40
C ILE A 12 -6.30 -11.38 17.40
N VAL A 13 -5.52 -11.49 18.48
CA VAL A 13 -4.42 -12.46 18.57
C VAL A 13 -4.92 -13.89 18.42
N CYS A 14 -6.01 -14.24 19.11
CA CYS A 14 -6.64 -15.56 18.97
C CYS A 14 -7.09 -15.81 17.52
N LYS A 15 -7.71 -14.84 16.84
CA LYS A 15 -8.08 -15.00 15.43
C LYS A 15 -6.86 -15.23 14.52
N PHE A 16 -5.76 -14.54 14.76
CA PHE A 16 -4.53 -14.74 13.97
C PHE A 16 -3.83 -16.06 14.27
N ALA A 17 -3.95 -16.59 15.49
CA ALA A 17 -3.32 -17.83 15.90
C ALA A 17 -4.14 -19.08 15.53
N ASP A 18 -5.47 -19.00 15.64
CA ASP A 18 -6.34 -20.18 15.59
C ASP A 18 -6.99 -20.42 14.21
N LEU A 19 -7.11 -19.39 13.37
CA LEU A 19 -7.75 -19.55 12.05
C LEU A 19 -6.81 -20.28 11.07
N PRO A 20 -7.33 -21.22 10.25
CA PRO A 20 -6.52 -21.97 9.29
C PRO A 20 -5.94 -21.09 8.17
N ILE A 21 -6.66 -20.01 7.83
CA ILE A 21 -6.21 -18.98 6.89
C ILE A 21 -6.12 -17.65 7.64
N LEU A 22 -5.03 -16.92 7.44
CA LEU A 22 -4.81 -15.62 8.08
C LEU A 22 -5.95 -14.65 7.73
N PRO A 23 -6.50 -13.91 8.73
CA PRO A 23 -7.61 -12.99 8.53
C PRO A 23 -7.17 -11.65 7.90
N LEU A 24 -6.50 -11.72 6.74
CA LEU A 24 -6.01 -10.57 5.98
C LEU A 24 -6.83 -10.40 4.70
N ASN A 25 -7.30 -9.18 4.45
CA ASN A 25 -8.04 -8.85 3.22
C ASN A 25 -7.17 -8.04 2.26
N ILE A 26 -6.65 -8.72 1.23
CA ILE A 26 -5.83 -8.11 0.18
C ILE A 26 -6.66 -7.24 -0.76
N THR A 27 -7.93 -7.60 -0.98
CA THR A 27 -8.85 -6.81 -1.81
C THR A 27 -9.06 -5.43 -1.19
N ASP A 28 -9.21 -5.34 0.14
CA ASP A 28 -9.32 -4.05 0.84
C ASP A 28 -8.06 -3.20 0.71
N LEU A 29 -6.88 -3.83 0.77
CA LEU A 29 -5.62 -3.13 0.52
C LEU A 29 -5.57 -2.57 -0.91
N ALA A 30 -5.94 -3.38 -1.91
CA ALA A 30 -5.96 -2.96 -3.31
C ALA A 30 -6.96 -1.83 -3.57
N LEU A 31 -8.17 -1.91 -2.98
CA LEU A 31 -9.17 -0.84 -3.03
C LEU A 31 -8.64 0.44 -2.38
N SER A 32 -7.93 0.32 -1.25
CA SER A 32 -7.31 1.46 -0.57
C SER A 32 -6.25 2.14 -1.44
N ILE A 33 -5.42 1.38 -2.16
CA ILE A 33 -4.43 1.92 -3.09
C ILE A 33 -5.13 2.75 -4.19
N VAL A 34 -6.14 2.19 -4.83
CA VAL A 34 -6.83 2.82 -5.97
C VAL A 34 -7.65 4.05 -5.54
N HIS A 35 -8.41 3.94 -4.45
CA HIS A 35 -9.43 4.92 -4.08
C HIS A 35 -8.99 5.91 -3.00
N ILE A 36 -7.95 5.59 -2.22
CA ILE A 36 -7.52 6.41 -1.08
C ILE A 36 -6.10 6.95 -1.29
N TYR A 37 -5.15 6.11 -1.73
CA TYR A 37 -3.73 6.51 -1.74
C TYR A 37 -3.33 7.26 -3.01
N ILE A 38 -3.76 6.81 -4.19
CA ILE A 38 -3.43 7.45 -5.48
C ILE A 38 -4.13 8.81 -5.68
N PRO A 39 -5.41 9.01 -5.33
CA PRO A 39 -6.11 10.26 -5.65
C PRO A 39 -5.47 11.54 -5.07
N PRO A 40 -4.98 11.57 -3.82
CA PRO A 40 -4.24 12.72 -3.28
C PRO A 40 -2.98 13.08 -4.09
N ILE A 41 -2.26 12.08 -4.61
CA ILE A 41 -1.07 12.29 -5.46
C ILE A 41 -1.52 12.91 -6.78
N LYS A 42 -2.55 12.35 -7.42
CA LYS A 42 -3.14 12.88 -8.66
C LYS A 42 -3.61 14.32 -8.49
N GLN A 43 -4.25 14.65 -7.36
CA GLN A 43 -4.70 15.99 -7.06
C GLN A 43 -3.52 16.95 -6.86
N SER A 44 -2.44 16.50 -6.22
CA SER A 44 -1.23 17.29 -6.01
C SER A 44 -0.56 17.64 -7.34
N LEU A 45 -0.40 16.66 -8.24
CA LEU A 45 0.13 16.91 -9.59
C LEU A 45 -0.77 17.83 -10.42
N LYS A 46 -2.10 17.70 -10.31
CA LYS A 46 -3.05 18.60 -10.99
C LYS A 46 -2.97 20.06 -10.53
N LYS A 47 -2.42 20.36 -9.34
CA LYS A 47 -2.19 21.74 -8.90
C LYS A 47 -0.97 22.38 -9.59
N LEU A 48 -0.10 21.56 -10.18
CA LEU A 48 1.15 21.98 -10.80
C LEU A 48 1.03 22.16 -12.32
N LYS A 49 -0.15 22.49 -12.84
CA LYS A 49 -0.43 22.59 -14.30
C LYS A 49 0.53 23.50 -15.07
N TYR A 50 1.06 24.53 -14.41
CA TYR A 50 1.99 25.49 -15.02
C TYR A 50 3.38 24.93 -15.35
N TYR A 51 3.71 23.71 -14.88
CA TYR A 51 5.01 23.05 -15.08
C TYR A 51 4.87 21.79 -15.95
N GLU A 52 3.99 21.84 -16.96
CA GLU A 52 3.57 20.67 -17.73
C GLU A 52 4.72 19.90 -18.39
N GLU A 53 5.72 20.61 -18.93
CA GLU A 53 6.89 20.00 -19.58
C GLU A 53 7.73 19.16 -18.61
N ILE A 54 7.98 19.68 -17.39
CA ILE A 54 8.77 18.99 -16.35
C ILE A 54 8.00 17.81 -15.75
N LEU A 55 6.66 17.84 -15.81
CA LEU A 55 5.79 16.85 -15.18
C LEU A 55 5.36 15.72 -16.10
N CYS A 56 5.81 15.68 -17.36
CA CYS A 56 5.41 14.66 -18.33
C CYS A 56 5.71 13.24 -17.79
N ASP A 57 6.95 13.00 -17.38
CA ASP A 57 7.39 11.71 -16.84
C ASP A 57 6.65 11.33 -15.56
N ALA A 58 6.42 12.30 -14.67
CA ALA A 58 5.71 12.08 -13.42
C ALA A 58 4.24 11.71 -13.65
N LYS A 59 3.57 12.35 -14.63
CA LYS A 59 2.21 11.99 -15.03
C LYS A 59 2.17 10.60 -15.65
N GLN A 60 3.14 10.26 -16.47
CA GLN A 60 3.25 8.93 -17.09
C GLN A 60 3.45 7.83 -16.02
N GLN A 61 4.36 8.05 -15.07
CA GLN A 61 4.59 7.14 -13.94
C GLN A 61 3.33 6.98 -13.06
N LEU A 62 2.60 8.07 -12.81
CA LEU A 62 1.33 8.00 -12.08
C LEU A 62 0.28 7.15 -12.82
N ASN A 63 0.21 7.27 -14.15
CA ASN A 63 -0.69 6.45 -14.97
C ASN A 63 -0.29 4.96 -14.90
N TYR A 64 1.00 4.65 -14.98
CA TYR A 64 1.48 3.28 -14.79
C TYR A 64 1.12 2.72 -13.42
N LEU A 65 1.35 3.51 -12.35
CA LEU A 65 0.98 3.13 -10.99
C LEU A 65 -0.52 2.84 -10.89
N PHE A 66 -1.37 3.68 -11.47
CA PHE A 66 -2.81 3.48 -11.47
C PHE A 66 -3.22 2.21 -12.21
N ASN A 67 -2.69 1.98 -13.41
CA ASN A 67 -3.02 0.79 -14.21
C ASN A 67 -2.58 -0.49 -13.50
N VAL A 68 -1.34 -0.54 -13.00
CA VAL A 68 -0.83 -1.69 -12.23
C VAL A 68 -1.63 -1.91 -10.93
N SER A 69 -2.11 -0.85 -10.29
CA SER A 69 -2.96 -0.97 -9.09
C SER A 69 -4.34 -1.54 -9.41
N MET A 70 -4.90 -1.21 -10.58
CA MET A 70 -6.14 -1.82 -11.06
C MET A 70 -5.96 -3.30 -11.38
N GLU A 71 -4.86 -3.68 -12.03
CA GLU A 71 -4.51 -5.09 -12.25
C GLU A 71 -4.33 -5.83 -10.93
N PHE A 72 -3.62 -5.23 -9.96
CA PHE A 72 -3.46 -5.79 -8.62
C PHE A 72 -4.81 -6.04 -7.93
N LEU A 73 -5.77 -5.12 -8.05
CA LEU A 73 -7.13 -5.28 -7.54
C LEU A 73 -7.85 -6.46 -8.19
N GLU A 74 -7.71 -6.66 -9.50
CA GLU A 74 -8.29 -7.83 -10.18
C GLU A 74 -7.67 -9.13 -9.69
N TYR A 75 -6.35 -9.19 -9.53
CA TYR A 75 -5.66 -10.35 -8.98
C TYR A 75 -6.03 -10.63 -7.52
N ALA A 76 -6.20 -9.58 -6.70
CA ALA A 76 -6.66 -9.70 -5.32
C ALA A 76 -8.05 -10.33 -5.25
N LYS A 77 -9.01 -9.88 -6.08
CA LYS A 77 -10.35 -10.47 -6.17
C LYS A 77 -10.32 -11.93 -6.63
N LYS A 78 -9.47 -12.26 -7.61
CA LYS A 78 -9.27 -13.65 -8.05
C LYS A 78 -8.73 -14.52 -6.91
N PHE A 79 -7.78 -13.99 -6.14
CA PHE A 79 -7.19 -14.68 -5.00
C PHE A 79 -8.19 -14.87 -3.84
N GLU A 80 -9.02 -13.87 -3.55
CA GLU A 80 -10.10 -13.96 -2.58
C GLU A 80 -11.11 -15.06 -2.96
N ASN A 81 -11.44 -15.19 -4.25
CA ASN A 81 -12.27 -16.29 -4.74
C ASN A 81 -11.61 -17.65 -4.49
N ILE A 82 -10.30 -17.79 -4.73
CA ILE A 82 -9.57 -19.04 -4.42
C ILE A 82 -9.69 -19.36 -2.92
N ILE A 83 -9.44 -18.39 -2.04
CA ILE A 83 -9.59 -18.55 -0.59
C ILE A 83 -10.99 -19.04 -0.22
N ARG A 84 -12.04 -18.38 -0.76
CA ARG A 84 -13.43 -18.74 -0.52
C ARG A 84 -13.76 -20.16 -0.97
N HIS A 85 -13.27 -20.57 -2.14
CA HIS A 85 -13.46 -21.93 -2.64
C HIS A 85 -12.70 -22.97 -1.79
N THR A 86 -11.47 -22.69 -1.37
CA THR A 86 -10.70 -23.57 -0.48
C THR A 86 -11.39 -23.73 0.88
N LEU A 87 -11.92 -22.65 1.46
CA LEU A 87 -12.68 -22.71 2.72
C LEU A 87 -13.99 -23.49 2.58
N ALA A 88 -14.71 -23.34 1.47
CA ALA A 88 -15.94 -24.10 1.21
C ALA A 88 -15.65 -25.61 1.08
N ASN A 89 -14.56 -25.97 0.42
CA ASN A 89 -14.14 -27.36 0.22
C ASN A 89 -13.52 -28.00 1.47
N HIS A 90 -13.05 -27.19 2.44
CA HIS A 90 -12.46 -27.66 3.69
C HIS A 90 -13.40 -28.57 4.49
N VAL A 91 -14.70 -28.26 4.49
CA VAL A 91 -15.73 -29.03 5.20
C VAL A 91 -15.79 -30.48 4.72
N ILE A 92 -15.34 -30.74 3.48
CA ILE A 92 -15.39 -32.06 2.83
C ILE A 92 -14.06 -32.80 2.99
N ASN A 93 -12.93 -32.10 3.12
CA ASN A 93 -11.59 -32.71 3.12
C ASN A 93 -10.70 -32.10 4.22
N LEU A 94 -10.69 -32.75 5.39
CA LEU A 94 -9.98 -32.32 6.60
C LEU A 94 -8.44 -32.32 6.48
N TYR A 95 -7.89 -32.91 5.41
CA TYR A 95 -6.44 -33.10 5.22
C TYR A 95 -5.79 -32.10 4.24
N ASP A 96 -6.44 -30.97 3.95
CA ASP A 96 -5.93 -29.99 2.97
C ASP A 96 -4.89 -28.98 3.53
N VAL A 97 -4.03 -29.44 4.44
CA VAL A 97 -3.04 -28.61 5.16
C VAL A 97 -2.08 -27.89 4.18
N LYS A 98 -1.76 -28.54 3.05
CA LYS A 98 -0.86 -27.96 2.03
C LYS A 98 -1.46 -26.73 1.36
N ASN A 99 -2.75 -26.75 1.02
CA ASN A 99 -3.40 -25.61 0.38
C ASN A 99 -3.48 -24.41 1.33
N PHE A 100 -3.78 -24.63 2.61
CA PHE A 100 -3.79 -23.54 3.60
C PHE A 100 -2.41 -22.92 3.82
N SER A 101 -1.35 -23.75 3.93
CA SER A 101 0.01 -23.25 4.05
C SER A 101 0.39 -22.35 2.87
N TRP A 102 0.10 -22.79 1.64
CA TRP A 102 0.39 -22.02 0.44
C TRP A 102 -0.38 -20.69 0.37
N ILE A 103 -1.65 -20.68 0.79
CA ILE A 103 -2.44 -19.44 0.88
C ILE A 103 -1.83 -18.49 1.91
N ASN A 104 -1.48 -18.99 3.11
CA ASN A 104 -0.91 -18.17 4.17
C ASN A 104 0.46 -17.60 3.79
N ASP A 105 1.30 -18.40 3.13
CA ASP A 105 2.60 -17.95 2.63
C ASP A 105 2.43 -16.82 1.61
N ARG A 106 1.41 -16.89 0.74
CA ARG A 106 1.07 -15.81 -0.18
C ARG A 106 0.55 -14.56 0.54
N LEU A 107 -0.33 -14.71 1.53
CA LEU A 107 -0.86 -13.59 2.32
C LEU A 107 0.28 -12.83 3.03
N VAL A 108 1.19 -13.55 3.67
CA VAL A 108 2.38 -12.95 4.31
C VAL A 108 3.34 -12.36 3.27
N GLY A 109 3.48 -13.02 2.12
CA GLY A 109 4.35 -12.58 1.04
C GLY A 109 3.99 -11.22 0.44
N ILE A 110 2.69 -10.91 0.35
CA ILE A 110 2.20 -9.65 -0.23
C ILE A 110 2.73 -8.43 0.52
N GLU A 111 2.73 -8.45 1.86
CA GLU A 111 3.26 -7.33 2.66
C GLU A 111 4.75 -7.10 2.36
N ARG A 112 5.51 -8.18 2.15
CA ARG A 112 6.94 -8.10 1.82
C ARG A 112 7.19 -7.50 0.44
N CYS A 113 6.25 -7.63 -0.50
CA CYS A 113 6.37 -7.02 -1.82
C CYS A 113 6.40 -5.48 -1.77
N PHE A 114 5.89 -4.87 -0.70
CA PHE A 114 5.93 -3.41 -0.51
C PHE A 114 7.18 -2.93 0.25
N ILE A 115 8.15 -3.80 0.50
CA ILE A 115 9.39 -3.48 1.20
C ILE A 115 10.52 -3.27 0.19
N ASN A 116 11.04 -2.04 0.11
CA ASN A 116 12.25 -1.75 -0.64
C ASN A 116 13.48 -2.09 0.21
N PRO A 117 14.33 -3.06 -0.21
CA PRO A 117 15.49 -3.48 0.59
C PRO A 117 16.53 -2.36 0.79
N ARG A 118 16.59 -1.39 -0.13
CA ARG A 118 17.50 -0.24 -0.04
C ARG A 118 16.95 0.90 0.82
N GLY A 119 15.67 0.82 1.21
CA GLY A 119 14.97 1.92 1.86
C GLY A 119 14.78 3.14 0.95
N ILE A 120 14.36 4.25 1.55
CA ILE A 120 14.20 5.53 0.87
C ILE A 120 15.56 6.25 0.86
N PRO A 121 15.91 7.04 -0.18
CA PRO A 121 17.10 7.88 -0.16
C PRO A 121 17.19 8.68 1.14
N GLU A 122 18.39 8.78 1.73
CA GLU A 122 18.67 9.44 3.02
C GLU A 122 18.16 8.70 4.28
N GLU A 123 17.25 7.74 4.16
CA GLU A 123 16.66 7.02 5.30
C GLU A 123 16.50 5.50 5.03
N PRO A 124 17.60 4.72 5.13
CA PRO A 124 17.62 3.28 4.78
C PRO A 124 16.78 2.40 5.71
N THR A 125 16.36 2.92 6.86
CA THR A 125 15.48 2.24 7.83
C THR A 125 14.02 2.33 7.43
N LYS A 126 13.61 3.34 6.65
CA LYS A 126 12.25 3.45 6.11
C LYS A 126 12.16 2.65 4.81
N ARG A 127 11.63 1.43 4.91
CA ARG A 127 11.61 0.47 3.78
C ARG A 127 10.23 0.23 3.20
N HIS A 128 9.17 0.47 3.96
CA HIS A 128 7.82 0.25 3.48
C HIS A 128 7.39 1.37 2.51
N LEU A 129 7.01 0.99 1.29
CA LEU A 129 6.62 1.92 0.22
C LEU A 129 5.27 2.62 0.51
N LEU A 130 4.24 1.84 0.87
CA LEU A 130 2.92 2.39 1.19
C LEU A 130 2.94 3.17 2.52
N PHE A 131 3.39 2.57 3.61
CA PHE A 131 3.37 3.18 4.95
C PHE A 131 4.66 3.93 5.28
N SER A 132 5.12 4.76 4.34
CA SER A 132 6.24 5.67 4.57
C SER A 132 5.79 6.94 5.28
N VAL A 133 6.56 7.37 6.27
CA VAL A 133 6.31 8.60 7.04
C VAL A 133 7.04 9.76 6.36
N SER A 134 6.34 10.88 6.15
CA SER A 134 6.94 12.13 5.64
C SER A 134 8.09 12.61 6.51
N ASN A 135 9.14 13.16 5.89
CA ASN A 135 10.28 13.72 6.62
C ASN A 135 9.93 15.00 7.36
N LYS A 136 8.92 15.75 6.88
CA LYS A 136 8.53 17.05 7.43
C LYS A 136 7.51 16.97 8.57
N ASN A 137 6.66 15.93 8.58
CA ASN A 137 5.68 15.75 9.66
C ASN A 137 5.48 14.27 9.98
N LYS A 138 6.19 13.81 11.02
CA LYS A 138 6.13 12.40 11.46
C LYS A 138 4.81 12.01 12.12
N TYR A 139 4.03 13.00 12.60
CA TYR A 139 2.76 12.78 13.31
C TYR A 139 1.54 12.80 12.37
N ARG A 140 1.66 13.41 11.19
CA ARG A 140 0.61 13.36 10.17
C ARG A 140 0.82 12.13 9.29
N PHE A 141 0.08 11.07 9.59
CA PHE A 141 0.06 9.89 8.73
C PHE A 141 -0.50 10.27 7.35
N THR A 142 0.30 10.08 6.32
CA THR A 142 -0.11 10.19 4.92
C THR A 142 0.52 9.01 4.20
N THR A 143 -0.30 8.12 3.66
CA THR A 143 0.18 6.98 2.89
C THR A 143 0.99 7.47 1.69
N MET A 144 2.05 6.74 1.33
CA MET A 144 3.02 7.13 0.31
C MET A 144 3.63 8.52 0.58
N GLY A 145 3.93 8.81 1.85
CA GLY A 145 4.42 10.12 2.30
C GLY A 145 5.67 10.60 1.56
N THR A 146 6.55 9.68 1.17
CA THR A 146 7.74 10.03 0.36
C THR A 146 7.42 10.51 -1.04
N ILE A 147 6.39 9.93 -1.69
CA ILE A 147 5.95 10.38 -3.01
C ILE A 147 5.36 11.79 -2.88
N HIS A 148 4.60 12.04 -1.81
CA HIS A 148 4.09 13.38 -1.51
C HIS A 148 5.21 14.39 -1.26
N ASP A 149 6.25 14.01 -0.51
CA ASP A 149 7.42 14.85 -0.27
C ASP A 149 8.19 15.14 -1.55
N ALA A 150 8.36 14.13 -2.43
CA ALA A 150 9.03 14.27 -3.73
C ALA A 150 8.27 15.23 -4.66
N VAL A 151 6.95 15.06 -4.81
CA VAL A 151 6.11 15.97 -5.64
C VAL A 151 6.21 17.41 -5.13
N ARG A 152 6.28 17.59 -3.81
CA ARG A 152 6.42 18.91 -3.19
C ARG A 152 7.82 19.50 -3.37
N PHE A 153 8.87 18.67 -3.33
CA PHE A 153 10.24 19.13 -3.53
C PHE A 153 10.48 19.59 -4.97
N THR A 154 9.95 18.86 -5.95
CA THR A 154 9.97 19.27 -7.36
C THR A 154 9.35 20.66 -7.55
N PHE A 155 8.23 20.93 -6.87
CA PHE A 155 7.61 22.26 -6.89
C PHE A 155 8.52 23.37 -6.36
N VAL A 156 9.20 23.15 -5.23
CA VAL A 156 10.10 24.15 -4.63
C VAL A 156 11.29 24.43 -5.55
N LEU A 157 11.89 23.39 -6.14
CA LEU A 157 12.99 23.55 -7.09
C LEU A 157 12.53 24.29 -8.36
N SER A 158 11.35 23.99 -8.90
CA SER A 158 10.83 24.68 -10.08
C SER A 158 10.58 26.18 -9.84
N ILE A 159 10.11 26.57 -8.64
CA ILE A 159 9.97 27.99 -8.26
C ILE A 159 11.34 28.66 -8.15
N ASN A 160 12.29 28.01 -7.46
CA ASN A 160 13.62 28.60 -7.25
C ASN A 160 14.39 28.77 -8.56
N LYS A 161 14.18 27.86 -9.53
CA LYS A 161 14.78 27.98 -10.87
C LYS A 161 14.23 29.19 -11.64
N LEU A 162 12.93 29.46 -11.53
CA LEU A 162 12.30 30.65 -12.12
C LEU A 162 12.73 31.96 -11.44
N HIS A 163 13.09 31.94 -10.16
CA HIS A 163 13.60 33.12 -9.46
C HIS A 163 15.09 33.39 -9.67
N LEU A 164 15.85 32.44 -10.21
CA LEU A 164 17.26 32.61 -10.58
C LEU A 164 17.45 33.01 -12.04
N GLU A 165 16.37 32.99 -12.85
CA GLU A 165 16.36 33.39 -14.26
C GLU A 165 15.70 34.79 -14.48
N VAL A 166 15.44 35.55 -13.41
CA VAL A 166 14.99 36.96 -13.43
C VAL A 166 16.05 37.83 -12.75
#